data_AF-A0A257VWA7-F1
#
_entry.id   AF-A0A257VWA7-F1
#
_cell.length_a   1.000
_cell.length_b   1.000
_cell.length_c   1.000
_cell.angle_alpha   90.00
_cell.angle_beta   90.00
_cell.angle_gamma   90.00
#
_symmetry.space_group_name_H-M   'P 1'
#
loop_
_entity.id
_entity.type
_entity.pdbx_description
1 polymer ?
#
loop_
_entity_poly.entity_id
_entity_poly.type
_entity_poly.pdbx_seq_one_letter_code
_entity_poly.pdbx_strand_id
1 'polypeptide(L)'
;MSGADAADQAGAAPDARFFLKLKPRSVAEILAIAVQALADIGISDITIDLHFPAVMPSLLANLPPESHPAIRDAVRLKDTARLRQLNAAPIAELIEIAGAASNSMPALAAIAHRGVSEAMAELSALITELDTLGVPAKLSIDMLDLSGYGYYTGIGYALYWNKAGLEVGRGGCYRSETGEDAVGFTLYINDLLEQLPEEPSAPMAEIPYGTAWEEILKKQRNGFVTVLV
;
A
#
# COMPACT_ATOMS: atom_id res chain seq x y z
N MET A 1 -3.68 -20.95 0.21
CA MET A 1 -2.72 -21.35 -0.84
C MET A 1 -1.87 -20.14 -1.15
N SER A 2 -0.57 -20.28 -0.91
CA SER A 2 0.44 -19.20 -0.87
C SER A 2 0.55 -18.48 -2.22
N GLY A 3 0.35 -17.16 -2.23
CA GLY A 3 0.49 -16.28 -3.41
C GLY A 3 1.93 -15.90 -3.75
N ALA A 4 2.92 -16.70 -3.33
CA ALA A 4 4.34 -16.37 -3.50
C ALA A 4 4.97 -16.86 -4.83
N ASP A 5 4.28 -17.70 -5.62
CA ASP A 5 4.91 -18.42 -6.75
C ASP A 5 4.61 -17.85 -8.15
N ALA A 6 4.00 -16.66 -8.27
CA ALA A 6 3.70 -16.06 -9.58
C ALA A 6 4.71 -14.98 -10.03
N ALA A 7 5.72 -14.66 -9.22
CA ALA A 7 6.60 -13.51 -9.48
C ALA A 7 7.78 -13.77 -10.44
N ASP A 8 7.96 -15.00 -10.96
CA ASP A 8 9.19 -15.40 -11.67
C ASP A 8 9.06 -15.51 -13.21
N GLN A 9 8.00 -14.97 -13.83
CA GLN A 9 7.81 -15.06 -15.29
C GLN A 9 7.41 -13.75 -16.01
N ALA A 10 7.72 -12.57 -15.48
CA ALA A 10 7.54 -11.32 -16.23
C ALA A 10 8.78 -10.95 -17.06
N GLY A 11 9.17 -11.83 -17.98
CA GLY A 11 10.19 -11.58 -19.01
C GLY A 11 9.56 -11.02 -20.28
N ALA A 12 9.10 -9.77 -20.26
CA ALA A 12 8.81 -9.00 -21.46
C ALA A 12 8.88 -7.50 -21.11
N ALA A 13 9.81 -6.77 -21.74
CA ALA A 13 9.86 -5.32 -21.61
C ALA A 13 8.54 -4.73 -22.17
N PRO A 14 7.71 -4.05 -21.35
CA PRO A 14 6.56 -3.37 -21.87
C PRO A 14 7.04 -2.11 -22.61
N ASP A 15 6.36 -1.80 -23.71
CA ASP A 15 6.46 -0.54 -24.44
C ASP A 15 6.70 0.65 -23.50
N ALA A 16 7.48 1.62 -23.99
CA ALA A 16 8.01 2.81 -23.30
C ALA A 16 6.96 3.83 -22.76
N ARG A 17 5.87 3.35 -22.17
CA ARG A 17 4.93 4.10 -21.33
C ARG A 17 5.19 3.68 -19.89
N PHE A 18 6.23 4.25 -19.29
CA PHE A 18 6.65 3.98 -17.91
C PHE A 18 5.59 4.34 -16.85
N PHE A 19 4.53 5.06 -17.23
CA PHE A 19 3.55 5.63 -16.31
C PHE A 19 2.12 5.47 -16.85
N LEU A 20 1.21 5.08 -15.97
CA LEU A 20 -0.22 5.02 -16.27
C LEU A 20 -0.77 6.44 -16.50
N LYS A 21 -1.90 6.55 -17.21
CA LYS A 21 -2.62 7.82 -17.40
C LYS A 21 -3.54 8.15 -16.22
N LEU A 22 -3.39 7.47 -15.09
CA LEU A 22 -4.17 7.75 -13.89
C LEU A 22 -3.80 9.12 -13.34
N LYS A 23 -4.83 9.87 -12.92
CA LYS A 23 -4.61 11.16 -12.26
C LYS A 23 -4.17 10.91 -10.82
N PRO A 24 -3.19 11.66 -10.28
CA PRO A 24 -2.81 11.59 -8.86
C PRO A 24 -4.01 11.73 -7.92
N ARG A 25 -5.00 12.55 -8.31
CA ARG A 25 -6.28 12.69 -7.62
C ARG A 25 -7.00 11.36 -7.37
N SER A 26 -7.03 10.47 -8.36
CA SER A 26 -7.72 9.17 -8.22
C SER A 26 -7.03 8.29 -7.18
N VAL A 27 -5.69 8.32 -7.13
CA VAL A 27 -4.93 7.59 -6.11
C VAL A 27 -5.20 8.20 -4.72
N ALA A 28 -5.25 9.53 -4.62
CA ALA A 28 -5.54 10.24 -3.37
C ALA A 28 -6.96 9.91 -2.84
N GLU A 29 -7.97 9.85 -3.71
CA GLU A 29 -9.33 9.47 -3.35
C GLU A 29 -9.42 8.03 -2.82
N ILE A 30 -8.70 7.09 -3.45
CA ILE A 30 -8.64 5.71 -2.99
C ILE A 30 -7.97 5.60 -1.62
N LEU A 31 -6.87 6.31 -1.40
CA LEU A 31 -6.20 6.38 -0.09
C LEU A 31 -7.09 7.05 0.97
N ALA A 32 -7.82 8.11 0.60
CA ALA A 32 -8.77 8.76 1.50
C ALA A 32 -9.88 7.80 1.95
N ILE A 33 -10.43 7.00 1.02
CA ILE A 33 -11.42 5.96 1.34
C ILE A 33 -10.83 4.93 2.31
N ALA A 34 -9.62 4.43 2.03
CA ALA A 34 -8.97 3.43 2.88
C ALA A 34 -8.71 3.97 4.31
N VAL A 35 -8.15 5.18 4.43
CA VAL A 35 -7.89 5.82 5.72
C VAL A 35 -9.19 6.13 6.46
N GLN A 36 -10.23 6.59 5.77
CA GLN A 36 -11.53 6.87 6.40
C GLN A 36 -12.19 5.59 6.91
N ALA A 37 -12.16 4.50 6.13
CA ALA A 37 -12.71 3.21 6.55
C ALA A 37 -12.03 2.67 7.83
N LEU A 38 -10.72 2.88 7.97
CA LEU A 38 -9.98 2.55 9.19
C LEU A 38 -10.38 3.48 10.35
N ALA A 39 -10.52 4.79 10.09
CA ALA A 39 -10.93 5.76 11.10
C ALA A 39 -12.33 5.47 11.67
N ASP A 40 -13.27 5.03 10.83
CA ASP A 40 -14.64 4.70 11.22
C ASP A 40 -14.72 3.55 12.25
N ILE A 41 -13.73 2.66 12.26
CA ILE A 41 -13.60 1.58 13.25
C ILE A 41 -12.62 1.91 14.38
N GLY A 42 -12.28 3.20 14.56
CA GLY A 42 -11.43 3.68 15.64
C GLY A 42 -9.92 3.50 15.41
N ILE A 43 -9.51 3.07 14.22
CA ILE A 43 -8.09 2.94 13.85
C ILE A 43 -7.60 4.30 13.34
N SER A 44 -6.70 4.89 14.10
CA SER A 44 -6.04 6.16 13.79
C SER A 44 -4.52 6.01 13.91
N ASP A 45 -3.78 7.09 13.62
CA ASP A 45 -2.32 7.09 13.56
C ASP A 45 -1.79 6.12 12.49
N ILE A 46 -2.27 6.32 11.26
CA ILE A 46 -1.84 5.58 10.07
C ILE A 46 -0.62 6.26 9.44
N THR A 47 0.34 5.45 9.01
CA THR A 47 1.38 5.84 8.05
C THR A 47 1.09 5.21 6.71
N ILE A 48 1.06 6.00 5.64
CA ILE A 48 1.06 5.52 4.26
C ILE A 48 2.50 5.53 3.78
N ASP A 49 3.04 4.35 3.49
CA ASP A 49 4.36 4.20 2.90
C ASP A 49 4.22 4.11 1.38
N LEU A 50 4.80 5.09 0.68
CA LEU A 50 4.71 5.22 -0.77
C LEU A 50 5.96 4.66 -1.44
N HIS A 51 5.78 3.84 -2.46
CA HIS A 51 6.87 3.26 -3.22
C HIS A 51 6.61 3.30 -4.72
N PHE A 52 7.67 3.15 -5.52
CA PHE A 52 7.57 3.23 -6.99
C PHE A 52 8.39 2.11 -7.65
N PRO A 53 7.93 0.84 -7.60
CA PRO A 53 8.71 -0.32 -8.06
C PRO A 53 9.15 -0.22 -9.53
N ALA A 54 8.37 0.49 -10.35
CA ALA A 54 8.65 0.71 -11.77
C ALA A 54 9.87 1.61 -12.05
N VAL A 55 10.48 2.22 -11.03
CA VAL A 55 11.78 2.92 -11.15
C VAL A 55 12.93 1.92 -11.28
N MET A 56 12.80 0.71 -10.73
CA MET A 56 13.86 -0.29 -10.70
C MET A 56 14.38 -0.69 -12.08
N PRO A 57 13.54 -0.99 -13.10
CA PRO A 57 14.04 -1.28 -14.45
C PRO A 57 14.83 -0.13 -15.07
N SER A 58 14.45 1.13 -14.80
CA SER A 58 15.17 2.30 -15.30
C SER A 58 16.56 2.43 -14.67
N LEU A 59 16.69 2.13 -13.38
CA LEU A 59 17.98 2.09 -12.67
C LEU A 59 18.88 0.96 -13.20
N LEU A 60 18.30 -0.22 -13.45
CA LEU A 60 19.02 -1.38 -13.95
C LEU A 60 19.49 -1.22 -15.41
N ALA A 61 18.85 -0.37 -16.21
CA ALA A 61 19.19 -0.17 -17.62
C ALA A 61 20.64 0.31 -17.86
N ASN A 62 21.24 0.96 -16.86
CA ASN A 62 22.63 1.43 -16.91
C ASN A 62 23.65 0.41 -16.35
N LEU A 63 23.20 -0.78 -15.96
CA LEU A 63 24.01 -1.81 -15.32
C LEU A 63 24.01 -3.11 -16.14
N PRO A 64 25.08 -3.92 -16.05
CA PRO A 64 25.18 -5.16 -16.82
C PRO A 64 24.02 -6.13 -16.51
N PRO A 65 23.32 -6.70 -17.51
CA PRO A 65 22.17 -7.59 -17.29
C PRO A 65 22.42 -8.77 -16.34
N GLU A 66 23.64 -9.33 -16.38
CA GLU A 66 24.07 -10.42 -15.52
C GLU A 66 24.10 -10.05 -14.02
N SER A 67 24.22 -8.76 -13.70
CA SER A 67 24.22 -8.25 -12.32
C SER A 67 22.82 -8.00 -11.76
N HIS A 68 21.79 -7.93 -12.62
CA HIS A 68 20.44 -7.52 -12.22
C HIS A 68 19.81 -8.39 -11.12
N PRO A 69 19.93 -9.75 -11.15
CA PRO A 69 19.40 -10.57 -10.07
C PRO A 69 20.07 -10.27 -8.73
N ALA A 70 21.40 -10.20 -8.70
CA ALA A 70 22.17 -9.92 -7.49
C ALA A 70 21.87 -8.53 -6.91
N ILE A 71 21.65 -7.54 -7.78
CA ILE A 71 21.23 -6.19 -7.37
C ILE A 71 19.83 -6.22 -6.77
N ARG A 72 18.85 -6.88 -7.42
CA ARG A 72 17.48 -6.99 -6.88
C ARG A 72 17.48 -7.68 -5.52
N ASP A 73 18.26 -8.73 -5.33
CA ASP A 73 18.40 -9.41 -4.04
C ASP A 73 18.98 -8.47 -2.98
N ALA A 74 20.03 -7.70 -3.33
CA ALA A 74 20.60 -6.71 -2.41
C ALA A 74 19.60 -5.60 -2.07
N VAL A 75 18.75 -5.15 -3.01
CA VAL A 75 17.66 -4.21 -2.73
C VAL A 75 16.64 -4.80 -1.78
N ARG A 76 16.18 -6.04 -1.99
CA ARG A 76 15.23 -6.72 -1.09
C ARG A 76 15.76 -6.83 0.34
N LEU A 77 17.06 -7.04 0.50
CA LEU A 77 17.74 -7.12 1.79
C LEU A 77 18.17 -5.75 2.35
N LYS A 78 17.90 -4.67 1.62
CA LYS A 78 18.39 -3.32 1.92
C LYS A 78 19.92 -3.27 2.16
N ASP A 79 20.67 -4.10 1.44
CA ASP A 79 22.12 -4.24 1.57
C ASP A 79 22.87 -3.22 0.70
N THR A 80 23.01 -2.01 1.24
CA THR A 80 23.68 -0.89 0.56
C THR A 80 25.17 -1.13 0.35
N ALA A 81 25.81 -1.95 1.20
CA ALA A 81 27.22 -2.30 1.07
C ALA A 81 27.44 -3.21 -0.15
N ARG A 82 26.62 -4.25 -0.30
CA ARG A 82 26.65 -5.14 -1.47
C ARG A 82 26.27 -4.40 -2.76
N LEU A 83 25.30 -3.49 -2.72
CA LEU A 83 24.99 -2.65 -3.89
C LEU A 83 26.19 -1.83 -4.36
N ARG A 84 26.97 -1.26 -3.43
CA ARG A 84 28.20 -0.54 -3.79
C ARG A 84 29.26 -1.47 -4.39
N GLN A 85 29.41 -2.69 -3.89
CA GLN A 85 30.31 -3.70 -4.48
C GLN A 85 29.88 -4.13 -5.89
N LEU A 86 28.57 -4.12 -6.16
CA LEU A 86 28.00 -4.42 -7.48
C LEU A 86 28.01 -3.20 -8.43
N ASN A 87 28.70 -2.11 -8.07
CA ASN A 87 28.72 -0.85 -8.82
C ASN A 87 27.33 -0.19 -8.98
N ALA A 88 26.40 -0.47 -8.07
CA ALA A 88 25.04 0.06 -8.04
C ALA A 88 24.88 1.16 -6.97
N ALA A 89 25.88 2.05 -6.83
CA ALA A 89 25.89 3.09 -5.81
C ALA A 89 24.64 4.03 -5.84
N PRO A 90 24.12 4.45 -7.01
CA PRO A 90 22.88 5.25 -7.05
C PRO A 90 21.65 4.52 -6.47
N ILE A 91 21.60 3.19 -6.59
CA ILE A 91 20.53 2.37 -6.01
C ILE A 91 20.69 2.32 -4.48
N ALA A 92 21.92 2.20 -3.98
CA ALA A 92 22.21 2.26 -2.55
C ALA A 92 21.81 3.61 -1.94
N GLU A 93 22.09 4.72 -2.64
CA GLU A 93 21.70 6.06 -2.21
C GLU A 93 20.18 6.22 -2.09
N LEU A 94 19.41 5.69 -3.06
CA LEU A 94 17.95 5.70 -2.97
C LEU A 94 17.40 4.93 -1.76
N ILE A 95 18.04 3.83 -1.37
CA ILE A 95 17.67 3.09 -0.16
C ILE A 95 17.96 3.94 1.09
N GLU A 96 19.08 4.66 1.12
CA GLU A 96 19.47 5.49 2.26
C GLU A 96 18.59 6.74 2.43
N ILE A 97 17.91 7.17 1.37
CA ILE A 97 16.96 8.28 1.39
C ILE A 97 15.59 7.87 1.95
N ALA A 98 15.27 6.58 2.01
CA ALA A 98 13.96 6.10 2.43
C ALA A 98 13.60 6.58 3.84
N GLY A 99 12.33 6.97 4.05
CA GLY A 99 11.87 7.50 5.32
C GLY A 99 10.72 8.50 5.19
N ALA A 100 10.56 9.38 6.18
CA ALA A 100 9.47 10.37 6.20
C ALA A 100 9.49 11.25 4.95
N ALA A 101 8.33 11.45 4.32
CA ALA A 101 8.22 12.18 3.05
C ALA A 101 8.81 13.60 3.11
N SER A 102 8.72 14.27 4.26
CA SER A 102 9.31 15.59 4.50
C SER A 102 10.83 15.63 4.35
N ASN A 103 11.50 14.50 4.63
CA ASN A 103 12.95 14.36 4.56
C ASN A 103 13.38 13.75 3.23
N SER A 104 12.63 12.75 2.75
CA SER A 104 12.96 12.00 1.53
C SER A 104 12.71 12.82 0.27
N MET A 105 11.64 13.61 0.19
CA MET A 105 11.31 14.38 -1.02
C MET A 105 12.44 15.35 -1.45
N PRO A 106 12.99 16.20 -0.56
CA PRO A 106 14.11 17.07 -0.93
C PRO A 106 15.37 16.30 -1.36
N ALA A 107 15.68 15.19 -0.69
CA ALA A 107 16.85 14.37 -1.01
C ALA A 107 16.70 13.66 -2.36
N LEU A 108 15.51 13.09 -2.65
CA LEU A 108 15.20 12.48 -3.94
C LEU A 108 15.25 13.50 -5.09
N ALA A 109 14.87 14.77 -4.84
CA ALA A 109 14.96 15.83 -5.83
C ALA A 109 16.41 16.16 -6.25
N ALA A 110 17.40 15.83 -5.42
CA ALA A 110 18.82 15.99 -5.75
C ALA A 110 19.37 14.85 -6.63
N ILE A 111 18.63 13.74 -6.78
CA ILE A 111 19.07 12.60 -7.58
C ILE A 111 18.86 12.88 -9.07
N ALA A 112 19.96 13.01 -9.80
CA ALA A 112 19.97 13.24 -11.24
C ALA A 112 19.74 11.93 -12.03
N HIS A 113 18.53 11.38 -11.95
CA HIS A 113 18.13 10.19 -12.71
C HIS A 113 16.71 10.35 -13.25
N ARG A 114 16.53 10.22 -14.57
CA ARG A 114 15.25 10.47 -15.25
C ARG A 114 14.07 9.73 -14.63
N GLY A 115 14.20 8.41 -14.43
CA GLY A 115 13.11 7.60 -13.86
C GLY A 115 12.78 8.00 -12.42
N VAL A 116 13.76 8.48 -11.65
CA VAL A 116 13.55 8.97 -10.28
C VAL A 116 12.82 10.31 -10.33
N SER A 117 13.23 11.22 -11.22
CA SER A 117 12.58 12.52 -11.40
C SER A 117 11.12 12.41 -11.86
N GLU A 118 10.81 11.48 -12.78
CA GLU A 118 9.45 11.24 -13.24
C GLU A 118 8.56 10.68 -12.11
N ALA A 119 9.03 9.67 -11.38
CA ALA A 119 8.31 9.14 -10.22
C ALA A 119 8.15 10.17 -9.08
N MET A 120 9.15 11.02 -8.86
CA MET A 120 9.07 12.14 -7.92
C MET A 120 7.98 13.15 -8.27
N ALA A 121 7.78 13.43 -9.56
CA ALA A 121 6.71 14.32 -9.98
C ALA A 121 5.32 13.73 -9.65
N GLU A 122 5.13 12.42 -9.85
CA GLU A 122 3.88 11.75 -9.50
C GLU A 122 3.66 11.70 -7.98
N LEU A 123 4.68 11.34 -7.21
CA LEU A 123 4.63 11.33 -5.74
C LEU A 123 4.35 12.73 -5.19
N SER A 124 5.00 13.77 -5.72
CA SER A 124 4.74 15.15 -5.31
C SER A 124 3.30 15.56 -5.59
N ALA A 125 2.76 15.22 -6.76
CA ALA A 125 1.38 15.53 -7.11
C ALA A 125 0.39 14.77 -6.22
N LEU A 126 0.66 13.49 -5.91
CA LEU A 126 -0.14 12.71 -4.97
C LEU A 126 -0.13 13.34 -3.57
N ILE A 127 1.04 13.72 -3.06
CA ILE A 127 1.17 14.36 -1.74
C ILE A 127 0.33 15.65 -1.68
N THR A 128 0.36 16.48 -2.74
CA THR A 128 -0.48 17.68 -2.82
C THR A 128 -1.97 17.34 -2.82
N GLU A 129 -2.41 16.30 -3.53
CA GLU A 129 -3.81 15.88 -3.55
C GLU A 129 -4.27 15.29 -2.21
N LEU A 130 -3.40 14.54 -1.52
CA LEU A 130 -3.67 14.02 -0.16
C LEU A 130 -3.84 15.16 0.85
N ASP A 131 -2.97 16.19 0.78
CA ASP A 131 -3.07 17.39 1.60
C ASP A 131 -4.37 18.17 1.28
N THR A 132 -4.69 18.33 -0.01
CA THR A 132 -5.92 18.99 -0.47
C THR A 132 -7.19 18.28 0.02
N LEU A 133 -7.18 16.95 0.07
CA LEU A 133 -8.27 16.14 0.62
C LEU A 133 -8.28 16.09 2.15
N GLY A 134 -7.24 16.57 2.82
CA GLY A 134 -7.10 16.53 4.27
C GLY A 134 -6.99 15.12 4.83
N VAL A 135 -6.35 14.19 4.10
CA VAL A 135 -6.22 12.79 4.52
C VAL A 135 -5.37 12.71 5.80
N PRO A 136 -5.91 12.21 6.93
CA PRO A 136 -5.23 12.26 8.23
C PRO A 136 -4.24 11.11 8.40
N ALA A 137 -3.16 11.09 7.60
CA ALA A 137 -2.12 10.09 7.66
C ALA A 137 -0.71 10.70 7.59
N LYS A 138 0.25 10.05 8.23
CA LYS A 138 1.68 10.32 8.01
C LYS A 138 2.11 9.72 6.69
N LEU A 139 3.11 10.31 6.04
CA LEU A 139 3.64 9.81 4.76
C LEU A 139 5.11 9.44 4.91
N SER A 140 5.47 8.26 4.42
CA SER A 140 6.85 7.85 4.19
C SER A 140 7.05 7.45 2.73
N ILE A 141 8.29 7.43 2.28
CA ILE A 141 8.68 7.09 0.92
C ILE A 141 9.83 6.09 0.97
N ASP A 142 9.66 4.96 0.31
CA ASP A 142 10.71 4.01 -0.03
C ASP A 142 10.59 3.67 -1.53
N MET A 143 11.34 4.40 -2.35
CA MET A 143 11.31 4.24 -3.81
C MET A 143 11.60 2.81 -4.27
N LEU A 144 12.30 2.02 -3.45
CA LEU A 144 12.81 0.70 -3.76
C LEU A 144 12.24 -0.37 -2.82
N ASP A 145 11.03 -0.17 -2.29
CA ASP A 145 10.21 -1.30 -1.87
C ASP A 145 9.75 -2.05 -3.14
N LEU A 146 10.32 -3.25 -3.32
CA LEU A 146 10.01 -4.14 -4.45
C LEU A 146 8.79 -5.03 -4.18
N SER A 147 8.04 -4.75 -3.11
CA SER A 147 6.75 -5.39 -2.90
C SER A 147 5.80 -5.02 -4.05
N GLY A 148 5.17 -6.03 -4.65
CA GLY A 148 4.36 -5.84 -5.86
C GLY A 148 5.16 -5.46 -7.11
N TYR A 149 6.50 -5.61 -7.11
CA TYR A 149 7.31 -5.49 -8.31
C TYR A 149 6.84 -6.50 -9.38
N GLY A 150 6.65 -6.01 -10.62
CA GLY A 150 6.09 -6.79 -11.72
C GLY A 150 4.55 -6.81 -11.77
N TYR A 151 3.88 -6.35 -10.70
CA TYR A 151 2.42 -6.18 -10.65
C TYR A 151 2.02 -4.71 -10.76
N TYR A 152 2.57 -3.85 -9.90
CA TYR A 152 2.29 -2.41 -9.94
C TYR A 152 3.02 -1.74 -11.11
N THR A 153 2.29 -0.88 -11.81
CA THR A 153 2.74 -0.14 -13.00
C THR A 153 2.80 1.38 -12.74
N GLY A 154 2.79 1.79 -11.47
CA GLY A 154 2.88 3.18 -11.01
C GLY A 154 3.15 3.24 -9.50
N ILE A 155 2.57 4.24 -8.82
CA ILE A 155 2.65 4.35 -7.36
C ILE A 155 2.07 3.11 -6.68
N GLY A 156 2.86 2.45 -5.84
CA GLY A 156 2.42 1.46 -4.87
C GLY A 156 2.40 2.05 -3.47
N TYR A 157 1.63 1.45 -2.57
CA TYR A 157 1.58 1.87 -1.19
C TYR A 157 1.25 0.74 -0.22
N ALA A 158 1.73 0.89 1.01
CA ALA A 158 1.32 0.11 2.17
C ALA A 158 0.75 1.04 3.25
N LEU A 159 -0.22 0.55 4.02
CA LEU A 159 -0.83 1.25 5.14
C LEU A 159 -0.39 0.56 6.42
N TYR A 160 0.23 1.32 7.32
CA TYR A 160 0.70 0.84 8.61
C TYR A 160 -0.07 1.49 9.74
N TRP A 161 -0.58 0.69 10.65
CA TRP A 161 -1.13 1.17 11.91
C TRP A 161 -0.03 1.26 12.96
N ASN A 162 0.43 2.48 13.22
CA ASN A 162 1.62 2.73 14.05
C ASN A 162 1.45 2.21 15.48
N LYS A 163 0.26 2.35 16.07
CA LYS A 163 -0.03 1.92 17.44
C LYS A 163 0.11 0.40 17.61
N ALA A 164 -0.27 -0.38 16.60
CA ALA A 164 -0.19 -1.83 16.62
C ALA A 164 1.11 -2.37 16.00
N GLY A 165 1.87 -1.53 15.28
CA GLY A 165 3.07 -1.96 14.55
C GLY A 165 2.77 -2.93 13.42
N LEU A 166 1.62 -2.77 12.76
CA LEU A 166 1.06 -3.73 11.81
C LEU A 166 0.85 -3.09 10.42
N GLU A 167 1.18 -3.82 9.35
CA GLU A 167 0.67 -3.51 8.00
C GLU A 167 -0.81 -3.91 7.95
N VAL A 168 -1.70 -2.94 7.77
CA VAL A 168 -3.15 -3.16 7.78
C VAL A 168 -3.75 -3.23 6.39
N GLY A 169 -2.94 -2.94 5.37
CA GLY A 169 -3.34 -3.08 3.99
C GLY A 169 -2.27 -2.59 3.03
N ARG A 170 -2.50 -2.89 1.75
CA ARG A 170 -1.64 -2.45 0.66
C ARG A 170 -2.46 -2.14 -0.58
N GLY A 171 -1.86 -1.42 -1.52
CA GLY A 171 -2.49 -1.11 -2.78
C GLY A 171 -1.51 -0.50 -3.76
N GLY A 172 -2.06 -0.06 -4.88
CA GLY A 172 -1.25 0.60 -5.89
C GLY A 172 -1.94 0.69 -7.24
N CYS A 173 -1.22 1.35 -8.13
CA CYS A 173 -1.55 1.52 -9.53
C CYS A 173 -1.15 0.27 -10.33
N TYR A 174 -2.08 -0.31 -11.08
CA TYR A 174 -1.85 -1.50 -11.91
C TYR A 174 -2.61 -1.41 -13.24
N ARG A 175 -2.30 -2.31 -14.17
CA ARG A 175 -3.06 -2.49 -15.41
C ARG A 175 -3.98 -3.70 -15.25
N SER A 176 -5.27 -3.53 -15.50
CA SER A 176 -6.23 -4.63 -15.46
C SER A 176 -5.98 -5.64 -16.59
N GLU A 177 -6.59 -6.82 -16.48
CA GLU A 177 -6.58 -7.83 -17.56
C GLU A 177 -7.21 -7.29 -18.86
N THR A 178 -8.16 -6.35 -18.76
CA THR A 178 -8.78 -5.66 -19.89
C THR A 178 -7.90 -4.55 -20.47
N GLY A 179 -6.73 -4.30 -19.88
CA GLY A 179 -5.77 -3.30 -20.33
C GLY A 179 -6.10 -1.88 -19.88
N GLU A 180 -6.92 -1.70 -18.86
CA GLU A 180 -7.27 -0.40 -18.29
C GLU A 180 -6.33 -0.03 -17.14
N ASP A 181 -6.03 1.26 -17.03
CA ASP A 181 -5.23 1.76 -15.92
C ASP A 181 -6.13 1.84 -14.67
N ALA A 182 -5.75 1.15 -13.59
CA ALA A 182 -6.56 1.01 -12.37
C ALA A 182 -5.73 1.29 -11.10
N VAL A 183 -6.43 1.62 -10.01
CA VAL A 183 -5.86 1.77 -8.67
C VAL A 183 -6.82 1.21 -7.65
N GLY A 184 -6.28 0.53 -6.64
CA GLY A 184 -7.08 -0.05 -5.57
C GLY A 184 -6.21 -0.46 -4.38
N PHE A 185 -6.87 -0.97 -3.35
CA PHE A 185 -6.23 -1.45 -2.12
C PHE A 185 -6.94 -2.71 -1.60
N THR A 186 -6.29 -3.37 -0.66
CA THR A 186 -6.83 -4.47 0.13
C THR A 186 -6.46 -4.22 1.59
N LEU A 187 -7.41 -4.42 2.50
CA LEU A 187 -7.18 -4.38 3.95
C LEU A 187 -7.10 -5.80 4.51
N TYR A 188 -6.20 -6.03 5.46
CA TYR A 188 -5.99 -7.33 6.09
C TYR A 188 -6.87 -7.45 7.34
N ILE A 189 -8.12 -7.87 7.13
CA ILE A 189 -9.16 -7.86 8.16
C ILE A 189 -8.83 -8.76 9.36
N ASN A 190 -8.19 -9.91 9.14
CA ASN A 190 -7.90 -10.85 10.23
C ASN A 190 -6.93 -10.24 11.26
N ASP A 191 -5.82 -9.66 10.80
CA ASP A 191 -4.82 -9.04 11.66
C ASP A 191 -5.40 -7.80 12.37
N LEU A 192 -6.34 -7.10 11.72
CA LEU A 192 -7.09 -6.00 12.32
C LEU A 192 -8.01 -6.47 13.44
N LEU A 193 -8.79 -7.53 13.21
CA LEU A 193 -9.75 -8.05 14.20
C LEU A 193 -9.07 -8.53 15.48
N GLU A 194 -7.85 -9.07 15.40
CA GLU A 194 -7.07 -9.48 16.58
C GLU A 194 -6.67 -8.31 17.49
N GLN A 195 -6.61 -7.10 16.95
CA GLN A 195 -6.13 -5.90 17.64
C GLN A 195 -7.26 -4.93 18.01
N LEU A 196 -8.44 -5.09 17.41
CA LEU A 196 -9.61 -4.28 17.73
C LEU A 196 -10.16 -4.65 19.10
N PRO A 197 -10.71 -3.66 19.85
CA PRO A 197 -11.40 -3.96 21.09
C PRO A 197 -12.60 -4.88 20.81
N GLU A 198 -12.93 -5.74 21.77
CA GLU A 198 -14.15 -6.54 21.69
C GLU A 198 -15.36 -5.63 21.46
N GLU A 199 -16.16 -5.96 20.45
CA GLU A 199 -17.45 -5.33 20.27
C GLU A 199 -18.32 -5.62 21.51
N PRO A 200 -19.01 -4.60 22.06
CA PRO A 200 -19.95 -4.83 23.13
C PRO A 200 -20.96 -5.90 22.71
N SER A 201 -21.11 -6.94 23.51
CA SER A 201 -22.09 -7.99 23.22
C SER A 201 -23.49 -7.37 23.09
N ALA A 202 -24.17 -7.68 21.99
CA ALA A 202 -25.57 -7.31 21.82
C ALA A 202 -26.39 -7.80 23.02
N PRO A 203 -27.32 -6.99 23.56
CA PRO A 203 -28.09 -7.37 24.74
C PRO A 203 -28.89 -8.64 24.46
N MET A 204 -28.82 -9.61 25.37
CA MET A 204 -29.52 -10.87 25.19
C MET A 204 -30.96 -10.78 25.71
N ALA A 205 -31.90 -11.36 24.98
CA ALA A 205 -33.29 -11.50 25.41
C ALA A 205 -33.72 -12.97 25.39
N GLU A 206 -34.11 -13.47 26.55
CA GLU A 206 -34.77 -14.77 26.69
C GLU A 206 -36.20 -14.70 26.12
N ILE A 207 -36.53 -15.65 25.26
CA ILE A 207 -37.82 -15.76 24.57
C ILE A 207 -38.51 -17.04 25.03
N PRO A 208 -39.62 -16.95 25.78
CA PRO A 208 -40.39 -18.13 26.17
C PRO A 208 -40.94 -18.87 24.95
N TYR A 209 -40.96 -20.20 25.03
CA TYR A 209 -41.66 -21.04 24.06
C TYR A 209 -43.10 -20.56 23.79
N GLY A 210 -43.46 -20.41 22.51
CA GLY A 210 -44.77 -19.94 22.09
C GLY A 210 -44.90 -18.42 21.88
N THR A 211 -43.82 -17.66 22.08
CA THR A 211 -43.79 -16.23 21.73
C THR A 211 -44.04 -16.03 20.24
N ALA A 212 -44.90 -15.08 19.88
CA ALA A 212 -45.24 -14.81 18.49
C ALA A 212 -44.02 -14.31 17.70
N TRP A 213 -43.89 -14.76 16.46
CA TRP A 213 -42.74 -14.41 15.60
C TRP A 213 -42.52 -12.90 15.45
N GLU A 214 -43.61 -12.14 15.40
CA GLU A 214 -43.57 -10.67 15.30
C GLU A 214 -42.90 -10.01 16.50
N GLU A 215 -43.10 -10.55 17.71
CA GLU A 215 -42.48 -10.04 18.94
C GLU A 215 -40.98 -10.36 19.00
N ILE A 216 -40.59 -11.55 18.52
CA ILE A 216 -39.18 -11.96 18.38
C ILE A 216 -38.47 -11.02 17.41
N LEU A 217 -39.05 -10.78 16.23
CA LEU A 217 -38.50 -9.85 15.22
C LEU A 217 -38.38 -8.43 15.76
N LYS A 218 -39.33 -7.97 16.56
CA LYS A 218 -39.27 -6.64 17.19
C LYS A 218 -38.06 -6.52 18.13
N LYS A 219 -37.76 -7.56 18.91
CA LYS A 219 -36.57 -7.59 19.78
C LYS A 219 -35.28 -7.61 18.95
N GLN A 220 -35.20 -8.43 17.91
CA GLN A 220 -34.04 -8.48 17.02
C GLN A 220 -33.76 -7.14 16.31
N ARG A 221 -34.80 -6.47 15.82
CA ARG A 221 -34.69 -5.12 15.22
C ARG A 221 -34.20 -4.05 16.19
N ASN A 222 -34.42 -4.25 17.49
CA ASN A 222 -33.91 -3.38 18.55
C ASN A 222 -32.50 -3.77 19.03
N GLY A 223 -31.82 -4.67 18.29
CA GLY A 223 -30.44 -5.07 18.57
C GLY A 223 -30.30 -6.19 19.60
N PHE A 224 -31.38 -6.88 19.98
CA PHE A 224 -31.27 -8.01 20.91
C PHE A 224 -30.90 -9.32 20.20
N VAL A 225 -30.00 -10.08 20.81
CA VAL A 225 -29.81 -11.50 20.49
C VAL A 225 -30.87 -12.29 21.25
N THR A 226 -31.76 -12.96 20.52
CA THR A 226 -32.87 -13.71 21.11
C THR A 226 -32.50 -15.17 21.33
N VAL A 227 -32.60 -15.66 22.56
CA VAL A 227 -32.36 -17.07 22.93
C VAL A 227 -33.68 -17.67 23.39
N LEU A 228 -34.10 -18.77 22.76
CA LEU A 228 -35.31 -19.49 23.16
C LEU A 228 -35.03 -20.24 24.47
N VAL A 229 -35.90 -20.05 25.47
CA VAL A 229 -35.83 -20.71 26.78
C VAL A 229 -37.13 -21.41 27.14
#